data_AF-W4PKB8-F1
#
_entry.id   AF-W4PKB8-F1
#
_cell.length_a   1.000
_cell.length_b   1.000
_cell.length_c   1.000
_cell.angle_alpha   90.00
_cell.angle_beta   90.00
_cell.angle_gamma   90.00
#
_symmetry.space_group_name_H-M   'P 1'
#
loop_
_entity.id
_entity.type
_entity.pdbx_description
1 polymer ?
#
loop_
_entity_poly.entity_id
_entity_poly.type
_entity_poly.pdbx_seq_one_letter_code
_entity_poly.pdbx_strand_id
1 'polypeptide(L)'
;MARKTRETIVLCEAAGFDKIFVETVGVGQSETAVHSMVDFFLLIQLAGTGDELQGIKRGIMEMADGIVINKADGDNLDRAKLAASQFRSALHLFPMPDSGWTPQVLTYSGFYNIGVKEVWDMIYNYIDFVKDNGYFEYRRNEQSKYWMYESINEQLRDSFYQDQRIQTLLQEKEQGVLRGNLTSFAAAKDLLDVYFRQLRQ
;
A
#
# COMPACT_ATOMS: atom_id res chain seq x y z
N MET A 1 -5.33 -8.86 -7.08
CA MET A 1 -4.17 -8.17 -7.70
C MET A 1 -2.99 -8.16 -6.75
N ALA A 2 -3.13 -7.56 -5.56
CA ALA A 2 -2.03 -7.42 -4.59
C ALA A 2 -1.38 -8.77 -4.16
N ARG A 3 -2.16 -9.84 -3.97
CA ARG A 3 -1.62 -11.19 -3.72
C ARG A 3 -0.66 -11.66 -4.82
N LYS A 4 -1.06 -11.56 -6.09
CA LYS A 4 -0.22 -11.97 -7.23
C LYS A 4 1.07 -11.14 -7.28
N THR A 5 0.99 -9.86 -6.95
CA THR A 5 2.17 -8.99 -6.81
C THR A 5 3.10 -9.52 -5.72
N ARG A 6 2.58 -9.84 -4.53
CA ARG A 6 3.38 -10.39 -3.42
C ARG A 6 4.04 -11.72 -3.78
N GLU A 7 3.30 -12.65 -4.39
CA GLU A 7 3.86 -13.92 -4.88
C GLU A 7 4.97 -13.68 -5.91
N THR A 8 4.80 -12.69 -6.79
CA THR A 8 5.82 -12.32 -7.79
C THR A 8 7.08 -11.74 -7.14
N ILE A 9 6.94 -10.94 -6.06
CA ILE A 9 8.10 -10.44 -5.29
C ILE A 9 8.96 -11.62 -4.81
N VAL A 10 8.32 -12.63 -4.20
CA VAL A 10 9.03 -13.83 -3.71
C VAL A 10 9.72 -14.59 -4.84
N LEU A 11 9.08 -14.71 -6.01
CA LEU A 11 9.69 -15.34 -7.18
C LEU A 11 10.91 -14.55 -7.69
N CYS A 12 10.85 -13.23 -7.70
CA CYS A 12 11.97 -12.38 -8.08
C CYS A 12 13.14 -12.51 -7.09
N GLU A 13 12.87 -12.51 -5.78
CA GLU A 13 13.89 -12.73 -4.75
C GLU A 13 14.55 -14.11 -4.94
N ALA A 14 13.75 -15.16 -5.15
CA ALA A 14 14.24 -16.52 -5.40
C ALA A 14 15.05 -16.65 -6.70
N ALA A 15 14.75 -15.83 -7.71
CA ALA A 15 15.50 -15.74 -8.96
C ALA A 15 16.81 -14.94 -8.84
N GLY A 16 17.13 -14.41 -7.66
CA GLY A 16 18.38 -13.69 -7.39
C GLY A 16 18.32 -12.19 -7.66
N PHE A 17 17.14 -11.61 -7.88
CA PHE A 17 16.99 -10.16 -7.90
C PHE A 17 17.12 -9.61 -6.49
N ASP A 18 18.02 -8.64 -6.30
CA ASP A 18 18.31 -8.04 -5.00
C ASP A 18 17.60 -6.69 -4.77
N LYS A 19 16.95 -6.16 -5.81
CA LYS A 19 16.19 -4.89 -5.80
C LYS A 19 14.90 -5.08 -6.57
N ILE A 20 13.77 -4.88 -5.90
CA ILE A 20 12.45 -5.06 -6.48
C ILE A 20 11.65 -3.76 -6.28
N PHE A 21 11.25 -3.15 -7.39
CA PHE A 21 10.39 -1.97 -7.37
C PHE A 21 8.93 -2.38 -7.55
N VAL A 22 8.08 -1.91 -6.66
CA VAL A 22 6.63 -2.10 -6.73
C VAL A 22 5.98 -0.74 -6.92
N GLU A 23 5.41 -0.52 -8.10
CA GLU A 23 4.75 0.73 -8.47
C GLU A 23 3.23 0.58 -8.41
N THR A 24 2.53 1.61 -7.92
CA THR A 24 1.07 1.71 -7.99
C THR A 24 0.64 2.27 -9.34
N VAL A 25 -0.40 1.69 -9.94
CA VAL A 25 -1.03 2.22 -11.16
C VAL A 25 -2.36 2.91 -10.81
N GLY A 26 -2.32 4.25 -10.70
CA GLY A 26 -3.52 5.10 -10.60
C GLY A 26 -4.21 5.15 -9.23
N VAL A 27 -5.44 5.72 -9.21
CA VAL A 27 -6.24 6.03 -8.01
C VAL A 27 -6.93 4.78 -7.44
N GLY A 28 -6.66 4.45 -6.17
CA GLY A 28 -7.26 3.30 -5.49
C GLY A 28 -6.98 3.22 -3.98
N GLN A 29 -7.11 2.01 -3.43
CA GLN A 29 -6.60 1.58 -2.12
C GLN A 29 -5.31 0.76 -2.30
N SER A 30 -4.59 1.00 -3.40
CA SER A 30 -3.39 0.26 -3.80
C SER A 30 -2.18 0.65 -2.96
N GLU A 31 -2.17 1.85 -2.38
CA GLU A 31 -1.06 2.40 -1.61
C GLU A 31 -0.83 1.61 -0.32
N THR A 32 -1.89 1.37 0.46
CA THR A 32 -1.82 0.55 1.69
C THR A 32 -1.36 -0.87 1.38
N ALA A 33 -1.85 -1.46 0.28
CA ALA A 33 -1.44 -2.79 -0.14
C ALA A 33 0.06 -2.80 -0.52
N VAL A 34 0.54 -1.83 -1.28
CA VAL A 34 1.96 -1.72 -1.63
C VAL A 34 2.83 -1.48 -0.40
N HIS A 35 2.45 -0.57 0.50
CA HIS A 35 3.15 -0.34 1.76
C HIS A 35 3.27 -1.61 2.63
N SER A 36 2.26 -2.50 2.57
CA SER A 36 2.27 -3.78 3.29
C SER A 36 3.16 -4.87 2.67
N MET A 37 3.82 -4.61 1.53
CA MET A 37 4.66 -5.60 0.83
C MET A 37 6.06 -5.11 0.47
N VAL A 38 6.43 -3.88 0.86
CA VAL A 38 7.75 -3.28 0.60
C VAL A 38 8.47 -2.91 1.89
N ASP A 39 9.80 -2.84 1.83
CA ASP A 39 10.63 -2.42 2.96
C ASP A 39 10.68 -0.90 3.12
N PHE A 40 10.62 -0.19 1.99
CA PHE A 40 10.70 1.27 1.89
C PHE A 40 9.61 1.78 0.94
N PHE A 41 8.80 2.73 1.40
CA PHE A 41 7.73 3.36 0.61
C PHE A 41 8.10 4.79 0.22
N LEU A 42 8.36 5.00 -1.07
CA LEU A 42 8.74 6.29 -1.64
C LEU A 42 7.53 7.01 -2.25
N LEU A 43 7.20 8.19 -1.73
CA LEU A 43 6.18 9.04 -2.31
C LEU A 43 6.80 10.04 -3.30
N ILE A 44 6.42 9.96 -4.57
CA ILE A 44 6.84 10.90 -5.62
C ILE A 44 5.74 11.95 -5.83
N GLN A 45 6.10 13.23 -5.76
CA GLN A 45 5.19 14.36 -5.95
C GLN A 45 5.70 15.35 -7.01
N LEU A 46 4.80 16.20 -7.50
CA LEU A 46 5.13 17.33 -8.38
C LEU A 46 4.82 18.64 -7.66
N ALA A 47 5.61 19.67 -7.94
CA ALA A 47 5.34 21.02 -7.46
C ALA A 47 4.37 21.79 -8.38
N GLY A 48 3.63 22.75 -7.82
CA GLY A 48 2.86 23.72 -8.59
C GLY A 48 1.40 23.33 -8.85
N THR A 49 0.85 22.38 -8.09
CA THR A 49 -0.60 22.08 -8.09
C THR A 49 -1.43 23.07 -7.28
N GLY A 50 -0.79 23.99 -6.54
CA GLY A 50 -1.45 25.06 -5.80
C GLY A 50 -1.94 24.67 -4.40
N ASP A 51 -2.01 23.37 -4.11
CA ASP A 51 -2.12 22.82 -2.77
C ASP A 51 -1.54 21.39 -2.74
N GLU A 52 -0.22 21.28 -2.62
CA GLU A 52 0.51 20.01 -2.65
C GLU A 52 0.11 19.06 -1.50
N LEU A 53 -0.38 19.60 -0.38
CA LEU A 53 -0.73 18.83 0.83
C LEU A 53 -2.20 18.38 0.83
N GLN A 54 -3.14 19.22 0.37
CA GLN A 54 -4.59 18.94 0.35
C GLN A 54 -4.96 17.86 -0.66
N GLY A 55 -4.15 17.67 -1.70
CA GLY A 55 -4.30 16.57 -2.65
C GLY A 55 -3.89 15.19 -2.09
N ILE A 56 -3.12 15.16 -1.00
CA ILE A 56 -2.61 13.91 -0.44
C ILE A 56 -3.50 13.48 0.71
N LYS A 57 -3.97 12.22 0.64
CA LYS A 57 -4.66 11.61 1.77
C LYS A 57 -3.69 11.56 2.94
N ARG A 58 -4.08 12.12 4.08
CA ARG A 58 -3.30 12.09 5.33
C ARG A 58 -2.64 10.73 5.61
N GLY A 59 -3.36 9.63 5.36
CA GLY A 59 -2.84 8.27 5.53
C GLY A 59 -1.67 7.88 4.61
N ILE A 60 -1.54 8.47 3.41
CA ILE A 60 -0.42 8.19 2.50
C ILE A 60 0.86 8.87 2.99
N MET A 61 0.76 10.09 3.51
CA MET A 61 1.93 10.77 4.11
C MET A 61 2.46 10.03 5.33
N GLU A 62 1.56 9.51 6.16
CA GLU A 62 1.91 8.73 7.36
C GLU A 62 2.65 7.41 7.01
N MET A 63 2.46 6.89 5.80
CA MET A 63 3.12 5.68 5.29
C MET A 63 4.47 5.93 4.59
N ALA A 64 4.83 7.18 4.30
CA ALA A 64 6.01 7.48 3.49
C ALA A 64 7.29 7.40 4.33
N ASP A 65 8.21 6.51 3.94
CA ASP A 65 9.56 6.44 4.51
C ASP A 65 10.48 7.52 3.88
N GLY A 66 10.12 8.00 2.68
CA GLY A 66 10.72 9.17 2.03
C GLY A 66 9.78 9.82 1.02
N ILE A 67 9.95 11.12 0.81
CA ILE A 67 9.17 11.93 -0.13
C ILE A 67 10.13 12.62 -1.10
N VAL A 68 9.83 12.57 -2.39
CA VAL A 68 10.64 13.23 -3.42
C VAL A 68 9.78 14.10 -4.32
N ILE A 69 10.22 15.35 -4.51
CA ILE A 69 9.56 16.30 -5.41
C ILE A 69 10.27 16.24 -6.76
N ASN A 70 9.62 15.64 -7.75
CA ASN A 70 10.13 15.48 -9.11
C ASN A 70 9.96 16.78 -9.93
N LYS A 71 10.63 16.83 -11.09
CA LYS A 71 10.69 17.99 -12.01
C LYS A 71 11.29 19.22 -11.34
N ALA A 72 12.24 19.04 -10.43
CA ALA A 72 12.99 20.12 -9.81
C ALA A 72 14.09 20.63 -10.75
N ASP A 73 13.68 21.24 -11.86
CA ASP A 73 14.54 21.74 -12.92
C ASP A 73 14.00 23.04 -13.54
N GLY A 74 14.87 23.79 -14.22
CA GLY A 74 14.54 25.06 -14.87
C GLY A 74 13.77 26.02 -13.95
N ASP A 75 12.68 26.58 -14.48
CA ASP A 75 11.81 27.53 -13.78
C ASP A 75 10.98 26.89 -12.65
N ASN A 76 10.99 25.56 -12.53
CA ASN A 76 10.24 24.83 -11.51
C ASN A 76 11.08 24.53 -10.25
N LEU A 77 12.39 24.79 -10.27
CA LEU A 77 13.29 24.47 -9.17
C LEU A 77 12.86 25.14 -7.85
N ASP A 78 12.51 26.42 -7.89
CA ASP A 78 12.12 27.16 -6.68
C ASP A 78 10.78 26.70 -6.13
N ARG A 79 9.83 26.34 -7.01
CA ARG A 79 8.54 25.73 -6.62
C ARG A 79 8.75 24.37 -5.98
N ALA A 80 9.64 23.54 -6.54
CA ALA A 80 9.97 22.24 -5.97
C ALA A 80 10.62 22.34 -4.59
N LYS A 81 11.53 23.31 -4.40
CA LYS A 81 12.13 23.59 -3.08
C LYS A 81 11.10 24.06 -2.06
N LEU A 82 10.17 24.93 -2.47
CA LEU A 82 9.09 25.40 -1.62
C LEU A 82 8.19 24.24 -1.18
N ALA A 83 7.74 23.41 -2.13
CA ALA A 83 6.94 22.22 -1.86
C ALA A 83 7.68 21.26 -0.90
N ALA A 84 8.96 20.99 -1.15
CA ALA A 84 9.77 20.15 -0.26
C ALA A 84 9.83 20.71 1.17
N SER A 85 9.95 22.04 1.32
CA SER A 85 9.93 22.68 2.64
C SER A 85 8.58 22.53 3.33
N GLN A 86 7.46 22.63 2.60
CA GLN A 86 6.12 22.44 3.16
C GLN A 86 5.93 21.00 3.66
N PHE A 87 6.38 20.00 2.89
CA PHE A 87 6.35 18.60 3.32
C PHE A 87 7.20 18.34 4.57
N ARG A 88 8.41 18.91 4.66
CA ARG A 88 9.24 18.79 5.88
C ARG A 88 8.53 19.35 7.09
N SER A 89 7.93 20.54 6.97
CA SER A 89 7.15 21.15 8.05
C SER A 89 5.95 20.30 8.45
N ALA A 90 5.24 19.71 7.49
CA ALA A 90 4.10 18.84 7.76
C ALA A 90 4.52 17.53 8.46
N LEU A 91 5.63 16.92 8.05
CA LEU A 91 6.14 15.68 8.66
C LEU A 91 6.44 15.83 10.16
N HIS A 92 6.88 17.01 10.60
CA HIS A 92 7.11 17.30 12.02
C HIS A 92 5.84 17.29 12.88
N LEU A 93 4.66 17.32 12.28
CA LEU A 93 3.38 17.27 12.99
C LEU A 93 2.90 15.83 13.26
N PHE A 94 3.53 14.84 12.64
CA PHE A 94 3.18 13.43 12.82
C PHE A 94 3.98 12.80 13.95
N PRO A 95 3.43 11.76 14.60
CA PRO A 95 4.20 10.98 15.57
C PRO A 95 5.41 10.34 14.89
N MET A 96 6.44 10.07 15.69
CA MET A 96 7.60 9.31 15.22
C MET A 96 7.15 7.92 14.75
N PRO A 97 7.57 7.47 13.56
CA PRO A 97 7.27 6.12 13.09
C PRO A 97 7.87 5.05 14.01
N ASP A 98 7.25 3.87 14.03
CA ASP A 98 7.73 2.72 14.81
C ASP A 98 9.16 2.29 14.45
N SER A 99 9.58 2.58 13.21
CA SER A 99 10.95 2.36 12.76
C SER A 99 11.98 3.23 13.48
N GLY A 100 11.56 4.35 14.06
CA GLY A 100 12.42 5.42 14.57
C GLY A 100 13.02 6.31 13.46
N TRP A 101 12.74 6.03 12.18
CA TRP A 101 13.24 6.82 11.06
C TRP A 101 12.38 8.06 10.86
N THR A 102 13.03 9.23 10.76
CA THR A 102 12.34 10.45 10.35
C THR A 102 12.31 10.53 8.81
N PRO A 103 11.13 10.50 8.17
CA PRO A 103 11.04 10.54 6.72
C PRO A 103 11.75 11.76 6.13
N GLN A 104 12.59 11.52 5.12
CA GLN A 104 13.32 12.59 4.44
C GLN A 104 12.56 13.11 3.24
N VAL A 105 12.71 14.41 2.96
CA VAL A 105 12.12 15.06 1.79
C VAL A 105 13.21 15.63 0.91
N LEU A 106 13.30 15.16 -0.34
CA LEU A 106 14.29 15.60 -1.32
C LEU A 106 13.61 16.16 -2.58
N THR A 107 14.38 16.85 -3.40
CA THR A 107 13.96 17.33 -4.73
C THR A 107 14.84 16.67 -5.78
N TYR A 108 14.26 16.28 -6.91
CA TYR A 108 15.01 15.67 -8.01
C TYR A 108 14.40 15.99 -9.38
N SER A 109 15.17 15.79 -10.44
CA SER A 109 14.69 15.77 -11.81
C SER A 109 15.02 14.42 -12.42
N GLY A 110 13.99 13.58 -12.58
CA GLY A 110 14.16 12.29 -13.26
C GLY A 110 14.57 12.45 -14.72
N PHE A 111 14.14 13.52 -15.40
CA PHE A 111 14.44 13.75 -16.81
C PHE A 111 15.90 14.15 -17.04
N TYR A 112 16.44 15.04 -16.21
CA TYR A 112 17.84 15.49 -16.30
C TYR A 112 18.81 14.69 -15.44
N ASN A 113 18.33 13.64 -14.76
CA ASN A 113 19.10 12.81 -13.83
C ASN A 113 19.78 13.63 -12.69
N ILE A 114 19.08 14.65 -12.18
CA ILE A 114 19.55 15.51 -11.08
C ILE A 114 18.93 15.00 -9.78
N GLY A 115 19.72 14.80 -8.72
CA GLY A 115 19.19 14.39 -7.40
C GLY A 115 18.89 12.89 -7.28
N VAL A 116 19.00 12.10 -8.36
CA VAL A 116 18.66 10.67 -8.37
C VAL A 116 19.59 9.86 -7.47
N LYS A 117 20.88 10.21 -7.43
CA LYS A 117 21.85 9.56 -6.54
C LYS A 117 21.49 9.81 -5.08
N GLU A 118 21.13 11.03 -4.74
CA GLU A 118 20.78 11.45 -3.38
C GLU A 118 19.50 10.75 -2.91
N VAL A 119 18.51 10.55 -3.80
CA VAL A 119 17.34 9.72 -3.53
C VAL A 119 17.74 8.28 -3.24
N TRP A 120 18.70 7.73 -4.00
CA TRP A 120 19.21 6.39 -3.79
C TRP A 120 19.96 6.24 -2.47
N ASP A 121 20.83 7.21 -2.14
CA ASP A 121 21.56 7.26 -0.88
C ASP A 121 20.59 7.32 0.32
N MET A 122 19.50 8.09 0.22
CA MET A 122 18.43 8.13 1.23
C MET A 122 17.80 6.76 1.48
N ILE A 123 17.51 6.00 0.41
CA ILE A 123 16.96 4.64 0.53
C ILE A 123 17.93 3.73 1.27
N TYR A 124 19.22 3.75 0.90
CA TYR A 124 20.24 2.94 1.58
C TYR A 124 20.41 3.32 3.05
N ASN A 125 20.45 4.61 3.35
CA ASN A 125 20.54 5.10 4.73
C ASN A 125 19.35 4.61 5.58
N TYR A 126 18.13 4.59 5.02
CA TYR A 126 16.99 4.00 5.71
C TYR A 126 17.21 2.49 5.93
N ILE A 127 17.59 1.74 4.89
CA ILE A 127 17.75 0.29 4.97
C ILE A 127 18.80 -0.10 6.01
N ASP A 128 19.93 0.61 6.05
CA ASP A 128 20.98 0.39 7.05
C ASP A 128 20.45 0.72 8.45
N PHE A 129 19.77 1.86 8.61
CA PHE A 129 19.18 2.27 9.89
C PHE A 129 18.19 1.25 10.46
N VAL A 130 17.26 0.75 9.63
CA VAL A 130 16.25 -0.23 10.10
C VAL A 130 16.81 -1.63 10.28
N LYS A 131 17.92 -1.97 9.61
CA LYS A 131 18.65 -3.22 9.88
C LYS A 131 19.39 -3.15 11.20
N ASP A 132 20.07 -2.03 11.46
CA ASP A 132 20.85 -1.82 12.68
C ASP A 132 19.99 -1.87 13.95
N ASN A 133 18.76 -1.33 13.88
CA ASN A 133 17.84 -1.33 15.02
C ASN A 133 16.89 -2.56 15.06
N GLY A 134 17.03 -3.51 14.13
CA GLY A 134 16.24 -4.74 14.05
C GLY A 134 14.81 -4.58 13.50
N TYR A 135 14.38 -3.36 13.16
CA TYR A 135 13.04 -3.11 12.63
C TYR A 135 12.81 -3.75 11.26
N PHE A 136 13.85 -3.91 10.44
CA PHE A 136 13.76 -4.50 9.10
C PHE A 136 13.12 -5.90 9.12
N GLU A 137 13.69 -6.82 9.90
CA GLU A 137 13.17 -8.19 10.03
C GLU A 137 11.84 -8.23 10.77
N TYR A 138 11.67 -7.39 11.81
CA TYR A 138 10.39 -7.26 12.50
C TYR A 138 9.26 -6.89 11.54
N ARG A 139 9.45 -5.85 10.72
CA ARG A 139 8.46 -5.38 9.75
C ARG A 139 8.15 -6.45 8.70
N ARG A 140 9.15 -7.14 8.15
CA ARG A 140 8.96 -8.24 7.19
C ARG A 140 8.17 -9.42 7.79
N ASN A 141 8.39 -9.74 9.07
CA ASN A 141 7.64 -10.78 9.77
C ASN A 141 6.16 -10.38 9.96
N GLU A 142 5.90 -9.15 10.39
CA GLU A 142 4.52 -8.66 10.53
C GLU A 142 3.80 -8.58 9.17
N GLN A 143 4.49 -8.16 8.11
CA GLN A 143 3.97 -8.21 6.74
C GLN A 143 3.65 -9.65 6.32
N SER A 144 4.53 -10.60 6.59
CA SER A 144 4.32 -12.02 6.23
C SER A 144 3.11 -12.61 6.96
N LYS A 145 2.95 -12.29 8.25
CA LYS A 145 1.77 -12.64 9.04
C LYS A 145 0.50 -12.00 8.47
N TYR A 146 0.54 -10.72 8.12
CA TYR A 146 -0.59 -10.03 7.48
C TYR A 146 -1.00 -10.73 6.17
N TRP A 147 -0.04 -11.05 5.31
CA TRP A 147 -0.29 -11.73 4.03
C TRP A 147 -0.82 -13.16 4.19
N MET A 148 -0.45 -13.86 5.25
CA MET A 148 -1.05 -15.15 5.59
C MET A 148 -2.55 -15.01 5.85
N TYR A 149 -2.95 -14.05 6.71
CA TYR A 149 -4.37 -13.81 6.99
C TYR A 149 -5.15 -13.34 5.76
N GLU A 150 -4.58 -12.43 4.97
CA GLU A 150 -5.21 -11.99 3.71
C GLU A 150 -5.40 -13.14 2.72
N SER A 151 -4.42 -14.05 2.61
CA SER A 151 -4.51 -15.22 1.74
C SER A 151 -5.64 -16.16 2.17
N ILE A 152 -5.80 -16.38 3.48
CA ILE A 152 -6.91 -17.18 4.03
C ILE A 152 -8.25 -16.52 3.71
N ASN A 153 -8.39 -15.22 3.98
CA ASN A 153 -9.62 -14.48 3.75
C ASN A 153 -10.01 -14.45 2.27
N GLU A 154 -9.04 -14.22 1.38
CA GLU A 154 -9.27 -14.22 -0.06
C GLU A 154 -9.68 -15.61 -0.55
N GLN A 155 -9.01 -16.69 -0.12
CA GLN A 155 -9.42 -18.05 -0.49
C GLN A 155 -10.81 -18.42 0.01
N LEU A 156 -11.15 -18.10 1.26
CA LEU A 156 -12.48 -18.38 1.81
C LEU A 156 -13.56 -17.61 1.05
N ARG A 157 -13.31 -16.32 0.76
CA ARG A 157 -14.20 -15.46 -0.02
C ARG A 157 -14.39 -16.00 -1.42
N ASP A 158 -13.29 -16.30 -2.12
CA ASP A 158 -13.33 -16.77 -3.50
C ASP A 158 -14.03 -18.13 -3.58
N SER A 159 -13.74 -19.06 -2.66
CA SER A 159 -14.41 -20.34 -2.55
C SER A 159 -15.93 -20.19 -2.35
N PHE A 160 -16.36 -19.24 -1.50
CA PHE A 160 -17.78 -18.95 -1.28
C PHE A 160 -18.46 -18.38 -2.53
N TYR A 161 -17.89 -17.36 -3.16
CA TYR A 161 -18.53 -16.68 -4.31
C TYR A 161 -18.39 -17.43 -5.64
N GLN A 162 -17.45 -18.38 -5.76
CA GLN A 162 -17.32 -19.25 -6.93
C GLN A 162 -18.20 -20.50 -6.84
N ASP A 163 -18.82 -20.78 -5.69
CA ASP A 163 -19.77 -21.88 -5.56
C ASP A 163 -21.05 -21.60 -6.37
N GLN A 164 -21.30 -22.44 -7.37
CA GLN A 164 -22.43 -22.29 -8.31
C GLN A 164 -23.79 -22.20 -7.61
N ARG A 165 -23.98 -22.91 -6.49
CA ARG A 165 -25.25 -22.92 -5.74
C ARG A 165 -25.39 -21.65 -4.92
N ILE A 166 -24.29 -21.20 -4.31
CA ILE A 166 -24.27 -19.91 -3.62
C ILE A 166 -24.56 -18.79 -4.61
N GLN A 167 -23.98 -18.79 -5.81
CA GLN A 167 -24.29 -17.79 -6.83
C GLN A 167 -25.79 -17.73 -7.17
N THR A 168 -26.45 -18.88 -7.32
CA THR A 168 -27.90 -18.93 -7.56
C THR A 168 -28.69 -18.40 -6.36
N LEU A 169 -28.36 -18.85 -5.15
CA LEU A 169 -29.08 -18.46 -3.93
C LEU A 169 -28.82 -16.99 -3.55
N LEU A 170 -27.64 -16.47 -3.86
CA LEU A 170 -27.24 -15.09 -3.58
C LEU A 170 -28.18 -14.11 -4.29
N GLN A 171 -28.48 -14.36 -5.58
CA GLN A 171 -29.42 -13.52 -6.35
C GLN A 171 -30.82 -13.50 -5.72
N GLU A 172 -31.32 -14.66 -5.27
CA GLU A 172 -32.62 -14.75 -4.58
C GLU A 172 -32.62 -13.99 -3.26
N LYS A 173 -31.59 -14.19 -2.44
CA LYS A 173 -31.45 -13.56 -1.11
C LYS A 173 -31.27 -12.06 -1.21
N GLU A 174 -30.50 -11.56 -2.19
CA GLU A 174 -30.36 -10.13 -2.48
C GLU A 174 -31.70 -9.47 -2.80
N GLN A 175 -32.52 -10.10 -3.65
CA GLN A 175 -33.86 -9.60 -3.94
C GLN A 175 -34.76 -9.59 -2.70
N GLY A 176 -34.64 -10.60 -1.84
CA GLY A 176 -35.33 -10.64 -0.55
C GLY A 176 -34.95 -9.47 0.38
N VAL A 177 -33.66 -9.12 0.44
CA VAL A 177 -33.16 -7.99 1.22
C VAL A 177 -33.63 -6.65 0.64
N LEU A 178 -33.50 -6.46 -0.67
CA LEU A 178 -33.91 -5.21 -1.34
C LEU A 178 -35.42 -4.93 -1.22
N ARG A 179 -36.24 -5.99 -1.16
CA ARG A 179 -37.69 -5.88 -0.96
C ARG A 179 -38.10 -5.74 0.51
N GLY A 180 -37.16 -5.81 1.45
CA GLY A 180 -37.43 -5.75 2.90
C GLY A 180 -38.05 -7.04 3.47
N ASN A 181 -38.06 -8.13 2.71
CA ASN A 181 -38.61 -9.43 3.15
C ASN A 181 -37.61 -10.21 4.03
N LEU A 182 -36.32 -9.88 3.94
CA LEU A 182 -35.23 -10.46 4.71
C LEU A 182 -34.29 -9.35 5.20
N THR A 183 -33.70 -9.53 6.37
CA THR A 183 -32.61 -8.65 6.83
C THR A 183 -31.29 -9.07 6.19
N SER A 184 -30.34 -8.13 6.05
CA SER A 184 -29.00 -8.42 5.55
C SER A 184 -28.29 -9.51 6.35
N PHE A 185 -28.46 -9.51 7.68
CA PHE A 185 -27.89 -10.52 8.57
C PHE A 185 -28.51 -11.90 8.39
N ALA A 186 -29.84 -11.99 8.24
CA ALA A 186 -30.53 -13.26 8.03
C ALA A 186 -30.14 -13.88 6.67
N ALA A 187 -30.13 -13.06 5.62
CA ALA A 187 -29.70 -13.48 4.29
C ALA A 187 -28.26 -13.99 4.28
N ALA A 188 -27.33 -13.25 4.91
CA ALA A 188 -25.93 -13.66 5.01
C ALA A 188 -25.76 -14.97 5.79
N LYS A 189 -26.45 -15.12 6.93
CA LYS A 189 -26.40 -16.35 7.73
C LYS A 189 -26.89 -17.56 6.95
N ASP A 190 -28.02 -17.44 6.25
CA ASP A 190 -28.57 -18.54 5.45
C ASP A 190 -27.58 -19.01 4.37
N LEU A 191 -26.97 -18.06 3.66
CA LEU A 191 -25.97 -18.38 2.62
C LEU A 191 -24.73 -19.07 3.22
N LEU A 192 -24.24 -18.58 4.36
CA LEU A 192 -23.11 -19.18 5.07
C LEU A 192 -23.44 -20.57 5.60
N ASP A 193 -24.64 -20.79 6.13
CA ASP A 193 -25.08 -22.10 6.62
C ASP A 193 -25.14 -23.14 5.48
N VAL A 194 -25.63 -22.73 4.30
CA VAL A 194 -25.62 -23.59 3.10
C VAL A 194 -24.19 -23.93 2.68
N TYR A 195 -23.31 -22.94 2.64
CA TYR A 195 -21.90 -23.13 2.29
C TYR A 195 -21.17 -24.07 3.27
N PHE A 196 -21.31 -23.85 4.58
CA PHE A 196 -20.61 -24.65 5.59
C PHE A 196 -21.14 -26.08 5.73
N ARG A 197 -22.41 -26.35 5.42
CA ARG A 197 -22.94 -27.73 5.43
C ARG A 197 -22.24 -28.61 4.41
N GLN A 198 -21.87 -28.05 3.26
CA GLN A 198 -21.16 -28.80 2.23
C GLN A 198 -19.72 -29.12 2.65
N LEU A 199 -18.99 -28.17 3.25
CA LEU A 199 -17.61 -28.41 3.67
C LEU A 199 -17.47 -29.53 4.72
N ARG A 200 -18.57 -29.96 5.33
CA ARG A 200 -18.62 -31.08 6.29
C ARG A 200 -18.94 -32.43 5.64
N GLN A 201 -19.25 -32.47 4.35
CA GLN A 201 -19.49 -33.69 3.56
C GLN A 201 -18.25 -34.04 2.76
#